data_AF-A0A0C5C0B3-F1
#
_entry.id   AF-A0A0C5C0B3-F1
#
_cell.length_a   1.000
_cell.length_b   1.000
_cell.length_c   1.000
_cell.angle_alpha   90.00
_cell.angle_beta   90.00
_cell.angle_gamma   90.00
#
_symmetry.space_group_name_H-M   'P 1'
#
loop_
_entity.id
_entity.type
_entity.pdbx_description
1 polymer ?
#
loop_
_entity_poly.entity_id
_entity_poly.type
_entity_poly.pdbx_seq_one_letter_code
_entity_poly.pdbx_strand_id
1 'polypeptide(L)' 'MNFNCVFPDCNYKQNDITEDEFLKHLKENHHEEIIRISKKENIPIKMAEMITISNSKVFINS' A
#
# COMPACT_ATOMS: atom_id res chain seq x y z
N MET A 1 5.74 -9.35 7.68
CA MET A 1 4.71 -9.60 6.64
C MET A 1 5.35 -9.42 5.27
N ASN A 2 4.76 -9.99 4.22
CA ASN A 2 5.31 -9.85 2.86
C ASN A 2 4.41 -8.93 2.04
N PHE A 3 5.02 -7.97 1.36
CA PHE A 3 4.32 -6.99 0.55
C PHE A 3 4.85 -6.98 -0.89
N ASN A 4 3.91 -6.88 -1.82
CA ASN A 4 4.12 -6.55 -3.21
C ASN A 4 3.26 -5.34 -3.54
N CYS A 5 3.88 -4.22 -3.90
CA CYS A 5 3.14 -2.98 -4.14
C CYS A 5 2.15 -3.17 -5.29
N VAL A 6 0.91 -2.70 -5.08
CA VAL A 6 -0.18 -2.86 -6.07
C VAL A 6 -0.18 -1.81 -7.16
N PHE A 7 0.62 -0.75 -7.02
CA PHE A 7 0.73 0.27 -8.06
C PHE A 7 1.55 -0.26 -9.24
N PRO A 8 1.03 -0.22 -10.47
CA PRO A 8 1.62 -0.92 -11.61
C PRO A 8 3.01 -0.39 -12.01
N ASP A 9 3.28 0.89 -11.75
CA ASP A 9 4.57 1.53 -12.04
C ASP A 9 5.60 1.34 -10.91
N CYS A 10 5.27 0.57 -9.86
CA CYS A 10 6.11 0.36 -8.69
C CYS A 10 6.57 -1.09 -8.56
N ASN A 11 7.89 -1.30 -8.58
CA ASN A 11 8.50 -2.62 -8.40
C ASN A 11 8.85 -2.93 -6.93
N TYR A 12 8.31 -2.18 -5.98
CA TYR A 12 8.59 -2.39 -4.56
C TYR A 12 8.01 -3.72 -4.08
N LYS A 13 8.90 -4.62 -3.67
CA LYS A 13 8.57 -5.91 -3.06
C LYS A 13 9.50 -6.14 -1.89
N GLN A 14 8.96 -6.42 -0.71
CA GLN A 14 9.73 -6.68 0.50
C GLN A 14 9.09 -7.80 1.32
N ASN A 15 9.94 -8.65 1.88
CA ASN A 15 9.52 -9.74 2.77
C ASN A 15 9.91 -9.38 4.20
N ASP A 16 9.18 -9.95 5.15
CA ASP A 16 9.44 -9.81 6.59
C ASP A 16 9.50 -8.36 7.11
N ILE A 17 8.64 -7.48 6.59
CA ILE A 17 8.48 -6.09 7.10
C ILE A 17 7.13 -5.89 7.80
N THR A 18 7.05 -4.86 8.63
CA THR A 18 5.81 -4.41 9.28
C THR A 18 4.89 -3.63 8.33
N GLU A 19 3.62 -3.47 8.71
CA GLU A 19 2.68 -2.60 7.98
C GLU A 19 3.13 -1.13 8.02
N ASP A 20 3.75 -0.67 9.12
CA ASP A 20 4.24 0.71 9.24
C ASP A 20 5.42 0.99 8.31
N GLU A 21 6.33 0.03 8.13
CA GLU A 21 7.42 0.13 7.15
C GLU A 21 6.89 0.20 5.72
N PHE A 22 5.86 -0.59 5.39
CA PHE A 22 5.21 -0.51 4.09
C PHE A 22 4.42 0.79 3.91
N LEU A 23 3.75 1.28 4.97
CA LEU A 23 3.05 2.56 4.96
C LEU A 23 4.01 3.73 4.70
N LYS A 24 5.23 3.68 5.23
CA LYS A 24 6.27 4.67 4.93
C LYS A 24 6.57 4.71 3.43
N HIS A 25 6.76 3.56 2.79
CA HIS A 25 6.94 3.47 1.34
C HIS A 25 5.78 4.13 0.58
N LEU A 26 4.53 3.83 0.96
CA LEU A 26 3.33 4.41 0.36
C LEU A 26 3.29 5.94 0.50
N LYS A 27 3.64 6.48 1.66
CA LYS A 27 3.67 7.93 1.92
C LYS A 27 4.78 8.65 1.17
N GLU A 28 5.92 8.00 0.95
CA GLU A 28 7.06 8.62 0.26
C GLU A 28 6.91 8.56 -1.27
N ASN A 29 6.29 7.51 -1.80
CA ASN A 29 6.32 7.22 -3.25
C ASN A 29 4.95 7.26 -3.92
N HIS A 30 3.85 7.14 -3.16
CA HIS A 30 2.49 6.99 -3.71
C HIS A 30 1.44 7.87 -3.01
N HIS A 31 1.87 8.96 -2.38
CA HIS A 31 0.98 9.85 -1.63
C HIS A 31 -0.11 10.45 -2.53
N GLU A 32 0.26 10.87 -3.74
CA GLU A 32 -0.68 11.48 -4.69
C GLU A 32 -1.72 10.48 -5.19
N GLU A 33 -1.30 9.25 -5.49
CA GLU A 33 -2.21 8.18 -5.91
C GLU A 33 -3.18 7.80 -4.79
N ILE A 34 -2.72 7.75 -3.54
CA ILE A 34 -3.58 7.50 -2.38
C ILE A 34 -4.59 8.64 -2.17
N ILE A 35 -4.17 9.90 -2.33
CA ILE A 35 -5.10 11.04 -2.31
C ILE A 35 -6.13 10.91 -3.43
N ARG A 36 -5.71 10.51 -4.63
CA ARG A 36 -6.61 10.31 -5.77
C ARG A 36 -7.64 9.21 -5.50
N ILE A 37 -7.22 8.09 -4.91
CA ILE A 37 -8.13 7.00 -4.50
C ILE A 37 -9.12 7.51 -3.44
N SER A 38 -8.61 8.16 -2.39
CA SER A 38 -9.43 8.73 -1.31
C SER A 38 -10.52 9.67 -1.85
N LYS A 39 -10.17 10.58 -2.77
CA LYS A 39 -11.12 11.50 -3.42
C LYS A 39 -12.11 10.77 -4.33
N LYS A 40 -11.62 9.84 -5.16
CA LYS A 40 -12.44 9.10 -6.14
C LYS A 40 -13.49 8.25 -5.45
N GLU A 41 -13.10 7.53 -4.40
CA GLU A 41 -13.97 6.62 -3.65
C GLU A 41 -14.72 7.31 -2.51
N ASN A 42 -14.48 8.62 -2.30
CA ASN A 42 -15.03 9.43 -1.22
C ASN A 42 -14.82 8.81 0.18
N ILE A 43 -13.60 8.37 0.46
CA ILE A 43 -13.18 7.77 1.74
C ILE A 43 -12.05 8.56 2.39
N PRO A 44 -11.86 8.49 3.72
CA PRO A 44 -10.71 9.10 4.38
C PRO A 44 -9.38 8.56 3.83
N ILE A 45 -8.34 9.41 3.77
CA ILE A 45 -6.99 9.03 3.30
C ILE A 45 -6.48 7.79 4.06
N LYS A 46 -6.68 7.74 5.37
CA LYS A 46 -6.28 6.60 6.22
C LYS A 46 -6.95 5.28 5.79
N MET A 47 -8.19 5.34 5.30
CA MET A 47 -8.89 4.16 4.79
C MET A 47 -8.32 3.72 3.44
N ALA A 48 -7.98 4.67 2.55
CA ALA A 48 -7.29 4.36 1.30
C ALA A 48 -5.89 3.74 1.54
N GLU A 49 -5.14 4.23 2.54
CA GLU A 49 -3.88 3.62 2.99
C GLU A 49 -4.10 2.16 3.43
N MET A 50 -5.07 1.90 4.33
CA MET A 50 -5.37 0.54 4.83
C MET A 50 -5.80 -0.43 3.73
N ILE A 51 -6.64 0.03 2.78
CA ILE A 51 -7.06 -0.79 1.63
C ILE A 51 -5.83 -1.12 0.76
N THR A 52 -4.97 -0.15 0.51
CA THR A 52 -3.75 -0.34 -0.29
C THR A 52 -2.77 -1.31 0.37
N ILE A 53 -2.56 -1.18 1.68
CA ILE A 53 -1.76 -2.12 2.49
C ILE A 53 -2.34 -3.53 2.37
N SER A 54 -3.65 -3.67 2.57
CA SER A 54 -4.35 -4.96 2.52
C SER A 54 -4.21 -5.64 1.15
N ASN A 55 -4.38 -4.88 0.06
CA ASN A 55 -4.24 -5.41 -1.29
C ASN A 55 -2.78 -5.74 -1.67
N SER A 56 -1.81 -5.09 -1.01
CA SER A 56 -0.38 -5.33 -1.24
C SER A 56 0.17 -6.51 -0.43
N LYS A 57 -0.57 -7.00 0.55
CA LYS A 57 -0.12 -8.09 1.44
C LYS A 57 -0.19 -9.42 0.71
N VAL A 58 0.92 -10.15 0.70
CA VAL A 58 1.04 -11.45 0.05
C VAL A 58 1.15 -12.55 1.11
N PHE A 59 0.31 -13.57 0.99
CA PHE A 59 0.42 -14.79 1.77
C PHE A 59 1.27 -15.80 0.98
N ILE A 60 2.41 -16.19 1.54
CA ILE A 60 3.17 -17.32 1.00
C ILE A 60 2.46 -18.55 1.55
N ASN A 61 1.73 -19.28 0.70
CA ASN A 61 1.27 -20.62 1.07
C ASN A 61 2.53 -21.50 1.13
N SER A 62 2.86 -21.99 2.33
CA SER A 62 3.86 -23.06 2.52
C SER A 62 3.39 -24.38 1.91
#